data_AF-A0A2H4TTM4-F1
#
_entry.id   AF-A0A2H4TTM4-F1
#
_cell.length_a   1.000
_cell.length_b   1.000
_cell.length_c   1.000
_cell.angle_alpha   90.00
_cell.angle_beta   90.00
_cell.angle_gamma   90.00
#
_symmetry.space_group_name_H-M   'P 1'
#
loop_
_entity.id
_entity.type
_entity.pdbx_description
1 polymer ?
#
loop_
_entity_poly.entity_id
_entity_poly.type
_entity_poly.pdbx_seq_one_letter_code
_entity_poly.pdbx_strand_id
1 'polypeptide(L)'
;MEEEYVDWVISRPYIFLVLLNLVGVAVGIWRYFYGPPTEMLTVVVSMVWVFYNLIVLGGAVAVSVESKQVRRSHRVEMTMPAAIAREDGHLFSCTVQDFSDGGLGIKINGQAQILEGQKVNLLLKRGQQEYVFPTQVARVMGNEVGLKLMPLTTQQHIDFVQCTFARADTWALWQDSYPEDKPLESLLDILKLGFRGYRHLAEFAPSSVKGIFRVLTSLVSWVVSFIPRRPERSETAQPSDQALAQQ
;
A
#
# COMPACT_ATOMS: atom_id res chain seq x y z
N MET A 1 1.67 7.80 -17.17
CA MET A 1 2.44 8.41 -16.07
C MET A 1 1.42 8.93 -15.09
N GLU A 2 1.23 8.25 -13.96
CA GLU A 2 0.37 8.74 -12.90
C GLU A 2 1.07 9.93 -12.25
N GLU A 3 0.42 11.09 -12.26
CA GLU A 3 0.99 12.32 -11.72
C GLU A 3 0.95 12.22 -10.18
N GLU A 4 2.08 11.88 -9.60
CA GLU A 4 2.33 11.97 -8.17
C GLU A 4 2.29 13.44 -7.75
N TYR A 5 1.25 13.83 -7.01
CA TYR A 5 1.04 15.21 -6.57
C TYR A 5 1.61 15.36 -5.16
N VAL A 6 2.65 16.20 -5.03
CA VAL A 6 3.17 16.58 -3.72
C VAL A 6 2.28 17.67 -3.14
N ASP A 7 1.62 17.39 -2.01
CA ASP A 7 0.92 18.44 -1.26
C ASP A 7 1.95 19.34 -0.56
N TRP A 8 2.33 20.40 -1.26
CA TRP A 8 3.28 21.41 -0.78
C TRP A 8 2.79 22.18 0.43
N VAL A 9 1.47 22.26 0.65
CA VAL A 9 0.92 22.99 1.80
C VAL A 9 1.16 22.21 3.08
N ILE A 10 0.94 20.89 3.03
CA ILE A 10 1.16 19.97 4.17
C ILE A 10 2.67 19.76 4.42
N SER A 11 3.48 19.78 3.36
CA SER A 11 4.92 19.46 3.46
C SER A 11 5.81 20.61 3.97
N ARG A 12 5.35 21.87 3.92
CA ARG A 12 6.08 23.08 4.33
C ARG A 12 6.74 23.04 5.73
N PRO A 13 6.02 22.71 6.82
CA PRO A 13 6.63 22.69 8.15
C PRO A 13 7.78 21.68 8.25
N TYR A 14 7.66 20.53 7.59
CA TYR A 14 8.71 19.51 7.57
C TYR A 14 9.95 19.97 6.81
N ILE A 15 9.76 20.64 5.67
CA ILE A 15 10.87 21.23 4.90
C ILE A 15 11.63 22.26 5.74
N PHE A 16 10.91 23.12 6.47
CA PHE A 16 11.53 24.10 7.35
C PHE A 16 12.39 23.43 8.44
N LEU A 17 11.87 22.38 9.08
CA LEU A 17 12.62 21.61 10.08
C LEU A 17 13.85 20.90 9.50
N VAL A 18 13.76 20.39 8.27
CA VAL A 18 14.92 19.81 7.55
C VAL A 18 15.99 20.88 7.34
N LEU A 19 15.62 22.06 6.85
CA LEU A 19 16.56 23.18 6.66
C LEU A 19 17.20 23.60 7.98
N LEU A 20 16.44 23.66 9.07
CA LEU A 20 16.97 24.00 10.39
C LEU A 20 17.99 22.96 10.89
N ASN A 21 17.70 21.66 10.72
CA ASN A 21 18.64 20.60 11.07
C ASN A 21 19.91 20.68 10.20
N LEU A 22 19.80 21.01 8.92
CA LEU A 22 20.96 21.19 8.04
C LEU A 22 21.85 22.37 8.46
N VAL A 23 21.25 23.48 8.90
CA VAL A 23 22.02 24.57 9.52
C VAL A 23 22.72 24.08 10.79
N GLY A 24 22.03 23.28 11.61
CA GLY A 24 22.63 22.61 12.77
C GLY A 24 23.84 21.74 12.42
N VAL A 25 23.76 20.95 11.35
CA VAL A 25 24.89 20.15 10.82
C VAL A 25 26.07 21.06 10.44
N ALA A 26 25.81 22.15 9.70
CA ALA A 26 26.87 23.08 9.28
C ALA A 26 27.56 23.74 10.49
N VAL A 27 26.77 24.18 11.48
CA VAL A 27 27.29 24.76 12.73
C VAL A 27 28.06 23.71 13.54
N GLY A 28 27.56 22.47 13.61
CA GLY A 28 28.22 21.37 14.31
C GLY A 28 29.56 20.98 13.67
N ILE A 29 29.65 20.93 12.34
CA ILE A 29 30.92 20.72 11.62
C ILE A 29 31.90 21.85 11.93
N TRP A 30 31.46 23.11 11.82
CA TRP A 30 32.31 24.25 12.16
C TRP A 30 32.79 24.20 13.62
N ARG A 31 31.88 23.88 14.54
CA ARG A 31 32.20 23.77 15.98
C ARG A 31 33.12 22.59 16.28
N TYR A 32 33.04 21.50 15.52
CA TYR A 32 33.94 20.35 15.69
C TYR A 32 35.39 20.71 15.36
N PHE A 33 35.63 21.51 14.31
CA PHE A 33 36.98 21.91 13.90
C PHE A 33 37.55 23.11 14.68
N TYR A 34 36.70 24.08 15.06
CA TYR A 34 37.13 25.34 15.66
C TYR A 34 36.75 25.49 17.15
N GLY A 35 36.09 24.50 17.74
CA GLY A 35 35.62 24.53 19.12
C GLY A 35 36.65 24.01 20.15
N PRO A 36 36.38 24.21 21.45
CA PRO A 36 37.21 23.68 22.52
C PRO A 36 37.23 22.13 22.50
N PRO A 37 38.40 21.48 22.68
CA PRO A 37 38.49 20.02 22.69
C PRO A 37 37.63 19.35 23.76
N THR A 38 37.36 20.05 24.87
CA THR A 38 36.52 19.60 25.97
C THR A 38 35.05 19.39 25.58
N GLU A 39 34.58 20.06 24.52
CA GLU A 39 33.19 19.99 24.06
C GLU A 39 33.01 19.02 22.87
N MET A 40 34.10 18.43 22.36
CA MET A 40 34.07 17.66 21.11
C MET A 40 33.12 16.45 21.16
N LEU A 41 33.06 15.75 22.29
CA LEU A 41 32.15 14.62 22.48
C LEU A 41 30.68 15.08 22.45
N THR A 42 30.36 16.21 23.08
CA THR A 42 29.02 16.80 23.04
C THR A 42 28.62 17.19 21.62
N VAL A 43 29.54 17.79 20.85
CA VAL A 43 29.31 18.11 19.44
C VAL A 43 28.99 16.86 18.63
N VAL A 44 29.76 15.77 18.81
CA VAL A 44 29.51 14.50 18.11
C VAL A 44 28.15 13.91 18.47
N VAL A 45 27.79 13.88 19.75
CA VAL A 45 26.48 13.36 20.20
C VAL A 45 25.33 14.21 19.63
N SER A 46 25.45 15.54 19.63
CA SER A 46 24.47 16.42 19.00
C SER A 46 24.38 16.22 17.49
N MET A 47 25.50 15.96 16.80
CA MET A 47 25.51 15.66 15.36
C MET A 47 24.79 14.35 15.04
N VAL A 48 25.00 13.31 15.87
CA VAL A 48 24.24 12.04 15.75
C VAL A 48 22.75 12.28 15.97
N TRP A 49 22.38 13.11 16.94
CA TRP A 49 20.98 13.46 17.20
C TRP A 49 20.32 14.20 16.03
N VAL A 50 21.02 15.17 15.44
CA VAL A 50 20.55 15.88 14.24
C VAL A 50 20.39 14.92 13.06
N PHE A 51 21.31 13.96 12.90
CA PHE A 51 21.19 12.94 11.86
C PHE A 51 19.96 12.03 12.07
N TYR A 52 19.69 11.62 13.31
CA TYR A 52 18.47 10.91 13.66
C TYR A 52 17.21 11.71 13.31
N ASN A 53 17.17 13.00 13.64
CA ASN A 53 16.05 13.88 13.28
C ASN A 53 15.84 13.96 11.76
N LEU A 54 16.93 14.00 10.98
CA LEU A 54 16.83 13.98 9.52
C LEU A 54 16.20 12.67 9.03
N ILE A 55 16.60 11.50 9.54
CA ILE A 55 15.97 10.22 9.15
C ILE A 55 14.45 10.25 9.38
N VAL A 56 14.02 10.69 10.56
CA VAL A 56 12.59 10.77 10.93
C VAL A 56 11.84 11.77 10.05
N LEU A 57 12.41 12.96 9.82
CA LEU A 57 11.82 13.97 8.95
C LEU A 57 11.73 13.52 7.49
N GLY A 58 12.73 12.78 6.99
CA GLY A 58 12.68 12.18 5.66
C GLY A 58 11.50 11.21 5.51
N GLY A 59 11.22 10.41 6.56
CA GLY A 59 10.06 9.52 6.58
C GLY A 59 8.74 10.28 6.55
N ALA A 60 8.61 11.34 7.35
CA ALA A 60 7.42 12.20 7.36
C ALA A 60 7.16 12.85 6.00
N VAL A 61 8.21 13.32 5.32
CA VAL A 61 8.13 13.87 3.96
C VAL A 61 7.76 12.78 2.94
N ALA A 62 8.24 11.54 3.11
CA ALA A 62 7.87 10.44 2.21
C ALA A 62 6.36 10.14 2.24
N VAL A 63 5.74 10.27 3.42
CA VAL A 63 4.30 10.03 3.61
C VAL A 63 3.45 11.18 3.06
N SER A 64 3.96 12.42 3.04
CA SER A 64 3.23 13.57 2.49
C SER A 64 3.14 13.56 0.96
N VAL A 65 3.86 12.64 0.31
CA VAL A 65 3.71 12.31 -1.11
C VAL A 65 2.66 11.21 -1.22
N GLU A 66 1.39 11.58 -1.06
CA GLU A 66 0.30 10.61 -1.16
C GLU A 66 -0.05 10.36 -2.63
N SER A 67 0.05 9.10 -3.06
CA SER A 67 -0.44 8.68 -4.37
C SER A 67 -1.94 8.95 -4.42
N LYS A 68 -2.39 9.80 -5.35
CA LYS A 68 -3.80 10.10 -5.56
C LYS A 68 -4.60 8.79 -5.60
N GLN A 69 -5.40 8.53 -4.56
CA GLN A 69 -6.19 7.31 -4.49
C GLN A 69 -7.27 7.35 -5.58
N VAL A 70 -7.06 6.60 -6.68
CA VAL A 70 -7.91 6.65 -7.90
C VAL A 70 -9.29 5.99 -7.69
N ARG A 71 -9.47 5.17 -6.63
CA ARG A 71 -10.71 4.43 -6.40
C ARG A 71 -11.59 5.11 -5.34
N ARG A 72 -12.80 5.51 -5.75
CA ARG A 72 -13.83 6.17 -4.93
C ARG A 72 -14.41 5.29 -3.80
N SER A 73 -14.27 3.97 -3.92
CA SER A 73 -14.66 3.00 -2.89
C SER A 73 -13.59 1.91 -2.76
N HIS A 74 -13.03 1.75 -1.57
CA HIS A 74 -12.12 0.66 -1.26
C HIS A 74 -12.87 -0.68 -1.38
N ARG A 75 -12.29 -1.66 -2.08
CA ARG A 75 -12.80 -3.03 -2.13
C ARG A 75 -12.13 -3.84 -1.03
N VAL A 76 -12.90 -4.57 -0.25
CA VAL A 76 -12.40 -5.47 0.78
C VAL A 76 -12.42 -6.89 0.21
N GLU A 77 -11.25 -7.54 0.19
CA GLU A 77 -11.14 -8.94 -0.19
C GLU A 77 -11.78 -9.80 0.90
N MET A 78 -12.72 -10.66 0.52
CA MET A 78 -13.39 -11.58 1.43
C MET A 78 -13.91 -12.78 0.66
N THR A 79 -13.60 -13.98 1.16
CA THR A 79 -14.10 -15.23 0.59
C THR A 79 -15.30 -15.74 1.37
N MET A 80 -16.50 -15.67 0.81
CA MET A 80 -17.70 -16.23 1.45
C MET A 80 -18.64 -16.92 0.46
N PRO A 81 -19.33 -18.00 0.87
CA PRO A 81 -20.30 -18.66 0.03
C PRO A 81 -21.51 -17.76 -0.20
N ALA A 82 -21.99 -17.76 -1.44
CA ALA A 82 -23.18 -17.05 -1.88
C ALA A 82 -23.90 -17.87 -2.95
N ALA A 83 -25.07 -17.39 -3.35
CA ALA A 83 -25.73 -17.88 -4.54
C ALA A 83 -26.27 -16.71 -5.36
N ILE A 84 -26.42 -16.93 -6.66
CA ILE A 84 -27.09 -15.97 -7.54
C ILE A 84 -28.34 -16.63 -8.11
N ALA A 85 -29.47 -15.94 -7.99
CA ALA A 85 -30.73 -16.31 -8.61
C ALA A 85 -30.93 -15.46 -9.86
N ARG A 86 -31.11 -16.13 -11.00
CA ARG A 86 -31.53 -15.49 -12.24
C ARG A 86 -33.04 -15.25 -12.22
N GLU A 87 -33.50 -14.33 -13.08
CA GLU A 87 -34.93 -14.06 -13.26
C GLU A 87 -35.72 -15.29 -13.78
N ASP A 88 -35.04 -16.25 -14.39
CA ASP A 88 -35.62 -17.52 -14.84
C ASP A 88 -35.78 -18.57 -13.72
N GLY A 89 -35.42 -18.22 -12.48
CA GLY A 89 -35.54 -19.08 -11.31
C GLY A 89 -34.35 -20.01 -11.07
N HIS A 90 -33.34 -20.04 -11.94
CA HIS A 90 -32.15 -20.86 -11.72
C HIS A 90 -31.25 -20.23 -10.66
N LEU A 91 -30.77 -21.07 -9.75
CA LEU A 91 -29.81 -20.75 -8.70
C LEU A 91 -28.44 -21.32 -9.04
N PHE A 92 -27.41 -20.50 -8.97
CA PHE A 92 -26.02 -20.92 -9.13
C PHE A 92 -25.25 -20.66 -7.85
N SER A 93 -24.53 -21.67 -7.38
CA SER A 93 -23.59 -21.51 -6.27
C SER A 93 -22.42 -20.63 -6.73
N CYS A 94 -22.04 -19.68 -5.89
CA CYS A 94 -20.89 -18.83 -6.13
C CYS A 94 -20.16 -18.53 -4.83
N THR A 95 -18.99 -17.94 -4.97
CA THR A 95 -18.17 -17.48 -3.86
C THR A 95 -17.87 -16.01 -4.08
N VAL A 96 -18.25 -15.16 -3.14
CA VAL A 96 -17.80 -13.76 -3.12
C VAL A 96 -16.29 -13.76 -2.92
N GLN A 97 -15.57 -12.96 -3.69
CA GLN A 97 -14.11 -12.78 -3.59
C GLN A 97 -13.77 -11.39 -3.04
N ASP A 98 -14.55 -10.38 -3.43
CA ASP A 98 -14.38 -9.01 -2.97
C ASP A 98 -15.73 -8.31 -2.90
N PHE A 99 -15.82 -7.26 -2.07
CA PHE A 99 -16.99 -6.42 -2.03
C PHE A 99 -16.64 -4.95 -1.78
N SER A 100 -17.56 -4.08 -2.15
CA SER A 100 -17.55 -2.64 -1.89
C SER A 100 -18.97 -2.16 -1.67
N ASP A 101 -19.13 -0.91 -1.28
CA ASP A 101 -20.44 -0.26 -1.17
C ASP A 101 -21.22 -0.26 -2.51
N GLY A 102 -20.52 -0.27 -3.65
CA GLY A 102 -21.14 -0.23 -4.98
C GLY A 102 -21.38 -1.59 -5.65
N GLY A 103 -20.86 -2.69 -5.11
CA GLY A 103 -20.88 -3.97 -5.81
C GLY A 103 -19.90 -5.01 -5.28
N LEU A 104 -19.95 -6.20 -5.88
CA LEU A 104 -19.21 -7.39 -5.44
C LEU A 104 -18.51 -8.08 -6.61
N GLY A 105 -17.34 -8.65 -6.35
CA GLY A 105 -16.72 -9.67 -7.20
C GLY A 105 -17.12 -11.05 -6.73
N ILE A 106 -17.65 -11.89 -7.62
CA ILE A 106 -18.00 -13.28 -7.33
C ILE A 106 -17.31 -14.23 -8.31
N LYS A 107 -17.10 -15.46 -7.87
CA LYS A 107 -16.68 -16.59 -8.70
C LYS A 107 -17.77 -17.64 -8.71
N ILE A 108 -18.22 -18.03 -9.90
CA ILE A 108 -19.29 -19.01 -10.04
C ILE A 108 -18.71 -20.42 -10.00
N ASN A 109 -19.34 -21.27 -9.19
CA ASN A 109 -19.01 -22.67 -9.06
C ASN A 109 -19.80 -23.46 -10.11
N GLY A 110 -19.12 -23.91 -11.18
CA GLY A 110 -19.71 -24.66 -12.28
C GLY A 110 -19.87 -23.85 -13.57
N GLN A 111 -20.70 -24.36 -14.48
CA GLN A 111 -21.01 -23.70 -15.76
C GLN A 111 -22.32 -22.93 -15.64
N ALA A 112 -22.25 -21.62 -15.44
CA ALA A 112 -23.41 -20.74 -15.53
C ALA A 112 -23.29 -19.85 -16.76
N GLN A 113 -24.33 -19.84 -17.60
CA GLN A 113 -24.42 -18.86 -18.68
C GLN A 113 -25.02 -17.56 -18.10
N ILE A 114 -24.16 -16.57 -17.88
CA ILE A 114 -24.54 -15.25 -17.39
C ILE A 114 -24.00 -14.21 -18.36
N LEU A 115 -24.86 -13.26 -18.70
CA LEU A 115 -24.55 -12.22 -19.65
C LEU A 115 -24.34 -10.89 -18.92
N GLU A 116 -23.47 -10.05 -19.47
CA GLU A 116 -23.32 -8.68 -18.99
C GLU A 116 -24.63 -7.90 -19.14
N GLY A 117 -24.91 -7.03 -18.15
CA GLY A 117 -26.15 -6.27 -18.06
C GLY A 117 -27.35 -7.05 -17.50
N GLN A 118 -27.25 -8.38 -17.35
CA GLN A 118 -28.33 -9.20 -16.81
C GLN A 118 -28.61 -8.84 -15.35
N LYS A 119 -29.90 -8.73 -15.00
CA LYS A 119 -30.33 -8.56 -13.62
C LYS A 119 -30.35 -9.91 -12.92
N VAL A 120 -29.72 -9.96 -11.75
CA VAL A 120 -29.65 -11.16 -10.92
C VAL A 120 -29.81 -10.77 -9.46
N ASN A 121 -30.39 -11.67 -8.68
CA ASN A 121 -30.49 -11.50 -7.24
C ASN A 121 -29.33 -12.22 -6.58
N LEU A 122 -28.57 -11.50 -5.76
CA LEU A 122 -27.51 -12.08 -4.95
C LEU A 122 -28.10 -12.53 -3.61
N LEU A 123 -27.88 -13.79 -3.28
CA LEU A 123 -28.29 -14.39 -2.02
C LEU A 123 -27.07 -14.53 -1.12
N LEU A 124 -27.11 -13.85 0.03
CA LEU A 124 -26.11 -14.01 1.09
C LEU A 124 -26.76 -14.61 2.33
N LYS A 125 -25.96 -15.33 3.11
CA LYS A 125 -26.41 -15.92 4.37
C LYS A 125 -25.79 -15.21 5.56
N ARG A 126 -26.60 -15.01 6.59
CA ARG A 126 -26.14 -14.62 7.94
C ARG A 126 -26.75 -15.58 8.95
N GLY A 127 -25.92 -16.48 9.49
CA GLY A 127 -26.39 -17.58 10.32
C GLY A 127 -27.35 -18.48 9.54
N GLN A 128 -28.58 -18.61 10.03
CA GLN A 128 -29.64 -19.41 9.40
C GLN A 128 -30.57 -18.60 8.48
N GLN A 129 -30.37 -17.28 8.37
CA GLN A 129 -31.21 -16.41 7.56
C GLN A 129 -30.56 -16.12 6.20
N GLU A 130 -31.39 -16.11 5.16
CA GLU A 130 -30.98 -15.75 3.79
C GLU A 130 -31.52 -14.35 3.45
N TYR A 131 -30.67 -13.55 2.83
CA TYR A 131 -30.96 -12.18 2.41
C TYR A 131 -30.75 -12.05 0.92
N VAL A 132 -31.62 -11.27 0.28
CA VAL A 132 -31.63 -11.11 -1.18
C VAL A 132 -31.32 -9.67 -1.54
N PHE A 133 -30.33 -9.48 -2.40
CA PHE A 133 -29.87 -8.17 -2.87
C PHE A 133 -30.01 -8.08 -4.39
N PRO A 134 -30.79 -7.12 -4.90
CA PRO A 134 -30.91 -6.91 -6.33
C PRO A 134 -29.59 -6.39 -6.89
N THR A 135 -29.08 -7.08 -7.91
CA THR A 135 -27.81 -6.75 -8.57
C THR A 135 -27.94 -6.78 -10.09
N GLN A 136 -26.97 -6.15 -10.75
CA GLN A 136 -26.79 -6.25 -12.19
C GLN A 136 -25.38 -6.72 -12.50
N VAL A 137 -25.26 -7.63 -13.45
CA VAL A 137 -23.97 -8.11 -13.94
C VAL A 137 -23.27 -6.97 -14.67
N ALA A 138 -22.14 -6.51 -14.13
CA ALA A 138 -21.36 -5.40 -14.68
C ALA A 138 -20.22 -5.87 -15.59
N ARG A 139 -19.66 -7.05 -15.32
CA ARG A 139 -18.58 -7.66 -16.12
C ARG A 139 -18.58 -9.18 -15.98
N VAL A 140 -18.21 -9.90 -17.03
CA VAL A 140 -17.99 -11.35 -16.99
C VAL A 140 -16.60 -11.68 -17.56
N MET A 141 -15.76 -12.35 -16.77
CA MET A 141 -14.42 -12.80 -17.16
C MET A 141 -14.27 -14.28 -16.81
N GLY A 142 -14.65 -15.15 -17.75
CA GLY A 142 -14.72 -16.60 -17.49
C GLY A 142 -15.73 -16.90 -16.39
N ASN A 143 -15.27 -17.48 -15.27
CA ASN A 143 -16.12 -17.77 -14.11
C ASN A 143 -16.17 -16.63 -13.08
N GLU A 144 -15.41 -15.55 -13.29
CA GLU A 144 -15.41 -14.39 -12.41
C GLU A 144 -16.39 -13.35 -12.94
N VAL A 145 -17.28 -12.89 -12.07
CA VAL A 145 -18.37 -11.99 -12.42
C VAL A 145 -18.35 -10.81 -11.47
N GLY A 146 -18.36 -9.61 -12.03
CA GLY A 146 -18.57 -8.39 -11.26
C GLY A 146 -20.05 -8.07 -11.21
N LEU A 147 -20.59 -7.92 -10.00
CA LEU A 147 -21.95 -7.49 -9.74
C LEU A 147 -21.95 -6.03 -9.28
N LYS A 148 -22.89 -5.25 -9.79
CA LYS A 148 -23.22 -3.92 -9.31
C LYS A 148 -24.48 -4.00 -8.46
N LEU A 149 -24.45 -3.41 -7.27
CA LEU A 149 -25.66 -3.31 -6.44
C LEU A 149 -26.63 -2.34 -7.09
N MET A 150 -27.89 -2.77 -7.22
CA MET A 150 -28.98 -1.89 -7.58
C MET A 150 -29.35 -1.02 -6.36
N PRO A 151 -30.08 0.10 -6.53
CA PRO A 151 -30.54 0.91 -5.41
C PRO A 151 -31.26 0.05 -4.36
N LEU A 152 -30.68 0.00 -3.16
CA LEU A 152 -31.20 -0.76 -2.03
C LEU A 152 -32.12 0.12 -1.19
N THR A 153 -33.12 -0.48 -0.57
CA THR A 153 -33.83 0.15 0.55
C THR A 153 -32.90 0.29 1.76
N THR A 154 -33.22 1.17 2.71
CA THR A 154 -32.44 1.32 3.94
C THR A 154 -32.28 -0.01 4.69
N GLN A 155 -33.33 -0.83 4.76
CA GLN A 155 -33.26 -2.14 5.42
C GLN A 155 -32.33 -3.10 4.67
N GLN A 156 -32.46 -3.21 3.34
CA GLN A 156 -31.56 -4.03 2.54
C GLN A 156 -30.11 -3.56 2.63
N HIS A 157 -29.88 -2.25 2.75
CA HIS A 157 -28.53 -1.73 2.94
C HIS A 157 -27.95 -2.15 4.31
N ILE A 158 -28.75 -2.06 5.39
CA ILE A 158 -28.37 -2.56 6.72
C ILE A 158 -28.07 -4.06 6.65
N ASP A 159 -28.94 -4.85 6.03
CA ASP A 159 -28.77 -6.29 5.90
C ASP A 159 -27.51 -6.64 5.08
N PHE A 160 -27.23 -5.87 4.03
CA PHE A 160 -26.03 -6.04 3.20
C PHE A 160 -24.75 -5.80 4.01
N VAL A 161 -24.70 -4.70 4.76
CA VAL A 161 -23.59 -4.38 5.67
C VAL A 161 -23.43 -5.48 6.72
N GLN A 162 -24.53 -6.01 7.25
CA GLN A 162 -24.51 -7.09 8.22
C GLN A 162 -24.05 -8.45 7.66
N CYS A 163 -24.32 -8.72 6.39
CA CYS A 163 -23.84 -9.90 5.68
C CYS A 163 -22.40 -9.78 5.19
N THR A 164 -21.82 -8.58 5.20
CA THR A 164 -20.48 -8.30 4.68
C THR A 164 -19.57 -7.69 5.75
N PHE A 165 -19.54 -6.37 5.89
CA PHE A 165 -18.65 -5.63 6.80
C PHE A 165 -18.75 -6.05 8.27
N ALA A 166 -19.95 -6.35 8.77
CA ALA A 166 -20.16 -6.65 10.18
C ALA A 166 -19.87 -8.11 10.56
N ARG A 167 -19.41 -8.94 9.61
CA ARG A 167 -19.11 -10.33 9.91
C ARG A 167 -17.81 -10.47 10.70
N ALA A 168 -17.84 -11.28 11.75
CA ALA A 168 -16.71 -11.47 12.66
C ALA A 168 -15.53 -12.24 12.03
N ASP A 169 -15.78 -13.12 11.06
CA ASP A 169 -14.74 -13.92 10.39
C ASP A 169 -13.80 -13.07 9.52
N THR A 170 -14.30 -11.96 8.97
CA THR A 170 -13.48 -10.97 8.24
C THR A 170 -12.39 -10.37 9.13
N TRP A 171 -12.68 -10.16 10.43
CA TRP A 171 -11.77 -9.53 11.37
C TRP A 171 -10.81 -10.54 12.03
N ALA A 172 -11.27 -11.77 12.27
CA ALA A 172 -10.44 -12.82 12.87
C ALA A 172 -9.27 -13.24 11.94
N LEU A 173 -9.54 -13.41 10.64
CA LEU A 173 -8.52 -13.78 9.65
C LEU A 173 -7.47 -12.68 9.42
N TRP A 174 -7.85 -11.41 9.64
CA TRP A 174 -6.94 -10.28 9.48
C TRP A 174 -5.87 -10.24 10.58
N GLN A 175 -6.24 -10.63 11.80
CA GLN A 175 -5.30 -10.66 12.93
C GLN A 175 -4.24 -11.74 12.79
N ASP A 176 -4.58 -12.87 12.17
CA ASP A 176 -3.64 -13.98 11.88
C ASP A 176 -2.67 -13.68 10.73
N SER A 177 -2.93 -12.63 9.95
CA SER A 177 -2.13 -12.26 8.78
C SER A 177 -0.97 -11.31 9.10
N TYR A 178 -0.79 -10.90 10.36
CA TYR A 178 0.34 -10.06 10.75
C TYR A 178 1.62 -10.89 10.78
N PRO A 179 2.60 -10.63 9.90
CA PRO A 179 3.90 -11.29 9.99
C PRO A 179 4.58 -10.91 11.31
N GLU A 180 5.34 -11.85 11.88
CA GLU A 180 6.14 -11.59 13.09
C GLU A 180 7.06 -10.37 12.89
N ASP A 181 7.05 -9.45 13.85
CA ASP A 181 7.87 -8.24 13.82
C ASP A 181 9.36 -8.59 13.78
N LYS A 182 10.07 -8.07 12.77
CA LYS A 182 11.51 -8.21 12.63
C LYS A 182 12.18 -6.86 12.87
N PRO A 183 12.64 -6.56 14.10
CA PRO A 183 13.03 -5.22 14.53
C PRO A 183 14.15 -4.61 13.67
N LEU A 184 15.11 -5.43 13.21
CA LEU A 184 16.18 -4.97 12.32
C LEU A 184 15.71 -4.71 10.89
N GLU A 185 14.77 -5.51 10.37
CA GLU A 185 14.18 -5.28 9.04
C GLU A 185 13.35 -3.99 9.07
N SER A 186 12.54 -3.76 10.11
CA SER A 186 11.74 -2.55 10.28
C SER A 186 12.60 -1.29 10.37
N LEU A 187 13.75 -1.32 11.07
CA LEU A 187 14.67 -0.19 11.13
C LEU A 187 15.26 0.14 9.74
N LEU A 188 15.64 -0.88 8.97
CA LEU A 188 16.13 -0.71 7.61
C LEU A 188 15.04 -0.16 6.68
N ASP A 189 13.79 -0.55 6.87
CA ASP A 189 12.67 -0.05 6.07
C ASP A 189 12.35 1.41 6.38
N ILE A 190 12.45 1.84 7.64
CA ILE A 190 12.36 3.26 8.02
C ILE A 190 13.49 4.08 7.37
N LEU A 191 14.73 3.57 7.36
CA LEU A 191 15.86 4.24 6.70
C LEU A 191 15.64 4.39 5.19
N LYS A 192 15.17 3.32 4.52
CA LYS A 192 14.83 3.36 3.08
C LYS A 192 13.68 4.33 2.80
N LEU A 193 12.67 4.36 3.67
CA LEU A 193 11.54 5.28 3.55
C LEU A 193 12.01 6.74 3.68
N GLY A 194 12.88 7.02 4.65
CA GLY A 194 13.51 8.33 4.80
C GLY A 194 14.29 8.77 3.55
N PHE A 195 15.04 7.85 2.94
CA PHE A 195 15.74 8.12 1.68
C PHE A 195 14.77 8.41 0.52
N ARG A 196 13.69 7.63 0.41
CA ARG A 196 12.64 7.85 -0.60
C ARG A 196 12.06 9.26 -0.45
N GLY A 197 11.68 9.66 0.76
CA GLY A 197 11.14 11.01 1.00
C GLY A 197 12.08 12.13 0.55
N TYR A 198 13.37 12.01 0.83
CA TYR A 198 14.35 13.00 0.39
C TYR A 198 14.61 13.01 -1.11
N ARG A 199 14.57 11.84 -1.76
CA ARG A 199 14.68 11.74 -3.22
C ARG A 199 13.49 12.41 -3.90
N HIS A 200 12.27 12.12 -3.47
CA HIS A 200 11.07 12.76 -4.02
C HIS A 200 11.10 14.27 -3.76
N LEU A 201 11.50 14.71 -2.56
CA LEU A 201 11.64 16.14 -2.28
C LEU A 201 12.66 16.82 -3.21
N ALA A 202 13.77 16.14 -3.55
CA ALA A 202 14.76 16.65 -4.49
C ALA A 202 14.25 16.72 -5.95
N GLU A 203 13.42 15.76 -6.36
CA GLU A 203 12.83 15.68 -7.70
C GLU A 203 11.79 16.80 -7.91
N PHE A 204 10.98 17.13 -6.89
CA PHE A 204 9.95 18.15 -6.96
C PHE A 204 10.37 19.54 -6.43
N ALA A 205 11.58 19.68 -5.84
CA ALA A 205 12.05 20.92 -5.23
C ALA A 205 12.09 22.14 -6.20
N PRO A 206 11.65 23.34 -5.74
CA PRO A 206 11.89 24.60 -6.43
C PRO A 206 13.39 24.84 -6.69
N SER A 207 13.73 25.51 -7.79
CA SER A 207 15.11 25.74 -8.25
C SER A 207 16.06 26.29 -7.18
N SER A 208 15.54 27.08 -6.23
CA SER A 208 16.30 27.73 -5.16
C SER A 208 16.87 26.79 -4.09
N VAL A 209 16.29 25.58 -3.92
CA VAL A 209 16.69 24.63 -2.86
C VAL A 209 17.29 23.32 -3.40
N LYS A 210 17.35 23.15 -4.72
CA LYS A 210 17.91 21.95 -5.38
C LYS A 210 19.34 21.62 -4.95
N GLY A 211 20.18 22.63 -4.69
CA GLY A 211 21.56 22.42 -4.25
C GLY A 211 21.65 21.75 -2.87
N ILE A 212 20.80 22.19 -1.94
CA ILE A 212 20.74 21.66 -0.56
C ILE A 212 20.23 20.22 -0.58
N PHE A 213 19.18 19.95 -1.36
CA PHE A 213 18.64 18.60 -1.50
C PHE A 213 19.62 17.63 -2.16
N ARG A 214 20.44 18.09 -3.11
CA ARG A 214 21.49 17.26 -3.71
C ARG A 214 22.51 16.81 -2.66
N VAL A 215 23.01 17.74 -1.85
CA VAL A 215 23.95 17.42 -0.75
C VAL A 215 23.33 16.43 0.24
N LEU A 216 22.07 16.66 0.61
CA LEU A 216 21.33 15.78 1.50
C LEU A 216 21.16 14.36 0.92
N THR A 217 20.72 14.25 -0.34
CA THR A 217 20.58 12.94 -1.01
C THR A 217 21.91 12.20 -1.13
N SER A 218 23.02 12.89 -1.40
CA SER A 218 24.36 12.30 -1.42
C SER A 218 24.77 11.77 -0.05
N LEU A 219 24.54 12.54 1.01
CA LEU A 219 24.87 12.14 2.39
C LEU A 219 24.07 10.90 2.81
N VAL A 220 22.75 10.88 2.53
CA VAL A 220 21.92 9.71 2.84
C VAL A 220 22.32 8.50 1.98
N SER A 221 22.67 8.69 0.71
CA SER A 221 23.14 7.59 -0.16
C SER A 221 24.44 6.97 0.35
N TRP A 222 25.34 7.78 0.92
CA TRP A 222 26.57 7.32 1.57
C TRP A 222 26.24 6.47 2.80
N VAL A 223 25.27 6.87 3.63
CA VAL A 223 24.85 6.06 4.80
C VAL A 223 24.19 4.75 4.37
N VAL A 224 23.31 4.79 3.37
CA VAL A 224 22.66 3.58 2.81
C VAL A 224 23.67 2.61 2.19
N SER A 225 24.85 3.09 1.76
CA SER A 225 25.90 2.22 1.22
C SER A 225 26.43 1.19 2.22
N PHE A 226 26.27 1.44 3.53
CA PHE A 226 26.64 0.52 4.60
C PHE A 226 25.58 -0.57 4.85
N ILE A 227 24.42 -0.52 4.18
CA ILE A 227 23.38 -1.53 4.31
C ILE A 227 23.79 -2.80 3.55
N PRO A 228 23.78 -3.99 4.19
CA PRO A 228 24.09 -5.25 3.53
C PRO A 228 23.15 -5.50 2.35
N ARG A 229 23.71 -5.65 1.15
CA ARG A 229 22.92 -6.03 -0.04
C ARG A 229 22.76 -7.54 -0.04
N ARG A 230 21.52 -8.02 -0.22
CA ARG A 230 21.30 -9.44 -0.51
C ARG A 230 22.03 -9.76 -1.83
N PRO A 231 22.87 -10.81 -1.90
CA PRO A 231 23.49 -11.19 -3.15
C PRO A 231 22.38 -11.51 -4.16
N GLU A 232 22.47 -10.94 -5.36
CA GLU A 232 21.60 -11.32 -6.47
C GLU A 232 21.79 -12.82 -6.69
N ARG A 233 20.70 -13.58 -6.58
CA ARG A 233 20.68 -14.98 -6.99
C ARG A 233 20.82 -14.95 -8.51
N SER A 234 22.04 -15.06 -9.01
CA SER A 234 22.30 -15.31 -10.42
C SER A 234 21.51 -16.55 -10.81
N GLU A 235 20.46 -16.38 -11.61
CA GLU A 235 19.82 -17.45 -12.35
C GLU A 235 20.88 -18.03 -13.30
N THR A 236 21.64 -19.00 -12.80
CA THR A 236 22.40 -19.89 -13.67
C THR A 236 21.38 -20.63 -14.52
N ALA A 237 21.33 -20.23 -15.79
CA ALA A 237 20.62 -20.90 -16.86
C ALA A 237 20.75 -22.42 -16.72
N GLN A 238 19.62 -23.12 -16.60
CA GLN A 238 19.55 -24.54 -16.92
C GLN A 238 19.79 -24.67 -18.43
N PRO A 239 20.80 -25.43 -18.89
CA PRO A 239 20.85 -25.86 -20.27
C PRO A 239 19.69 -26.82 -20.49
N SER A 240 18.92 -26.57 -21.54
CA SER A 240 17.90 -27.45 -22.07
C SER A 240 18.54 -28.79 -22.52
N ASP A 241 18.25 -29.88 -21.83
CA ASP A 241 18.41 -31.23 -22.38
C ASP A 241 17.30 -31.48 -23.42
N GLN A 242 17.47 -30.87 -24.59
CA GLN A 242 16.86 -31.30 -25.85
C GLN A 242 17.98 -31.65 -26.82
N ALA A 243 18.62 -32.81 -26.63
CA ALA A 243 19.36 -33.50 -27.69
C ALA A 243 19.74 -34.92 -27.23
N LEU A 244 18.83 -35.87 -27.37
CA LEU A 244 19.15 -37.29 -27.65
C LEU A 244 17.85 -38.03 -28.02
N ALA A 245 17.32 -37.67 -29.20
CA ALA A 245 16.50 -38.55 -30.00
C ALA A 245 17.24 -38.74 -31.32
N GLN A 246 18.17 -39.70 -31.35
CA GLN A 246 18.70 -40.36 -32.56
C GLN A 246 19.66 -41.48 -32.16
N GLN A 247 19.10 -42.66 -31.85
CA GLN A 247 19.42 -43.96 -32.44
C GLN A 247 18.57 -45.05 -31.78
#